data_AF-A0A2V8K3W9-F1
#
_entry.id   AF-A0A2V8K3W9-F1
#
_cell.length_a   1.000
_cell.length_b   1.000
_cell.length_c   1.000
_cell.angle_alpha   90.00
_cell.angle_beta   90.00
_cell.angle_gamma   90.00
#
_symmetry.space_group_name_H-M   'P 1'
#
loop_
_entity.id
_entity.type
_entity.pdbx_description
1 polymer ?
#
loop_
_entity_poly.entity_id
_entity_poly.type
_entity_poly.pdbx_seq_one_letter_code
_entity_poly.pdbx_strand_id
1 'polypeptide(L)'
;MRYQYAIPSSKNHFLRRVAGGWRISGVFLAKSGLPFTVISGSDGPGFGNVDGSNGDRPNILDPTILSRSVGNPDTSQSLLPRSAFALIQPNDSRGNLGFNTFRRGGIRNMNASLARSWPLRSETNLTFRAESINLFNAPQF
;
A
#
# COMPACT_ATOMS: atom_id res chain seq x y z
N MET A 1 -12.99 -1.95 -3.24
CA MET A 1 -14.45 -1.79 -3.08
C MET A 1 -14.88 -0.50 -3.74
N ARG A 2 -16.01 -0.48 -4.44
CA ARG A 2 -16.58 0.72 -5.07
C ARG A 2 -17.95 0.98 -4.46
N TYR A 3 -18.29 2.22 -4.19
CA TYR A 3 -19.61 2.60 -3.69
C TYR A 3 -20.10 3.85 -4.40
N GLN A 4 -21.41 3.96 -4.52
CA GLN A 4 -22.11 5.11 -5.05
C GLN A 4 -23.39 5.30 -4.25
N TYR A 5 -23.62 6.53 -3.81
CA TYR A 5 -24.77 6.90 -3.00
C TYR A 5 -25.36 8.21 -3.53
N ALA A 6 -26.66 8.21 -3.80
CA ALA A 6 -27.41 9.42 -4.11
C ALA A 6 -28.07 9.93 -2.83
N ILE A 7 -27.82 11.18 -2.46
CA ILE A 7 -28.42 11.75 -1.26
C ILE A 7 -29.95 11.90 -1.47
N PRO A 8 -30.79 11.27 -0.63
CA PRO A 8 -32.23 11.34 -0.76
C PRO A 8 -32.74 12.77 -0.54
N SER A 9 -33.81 13.15 -1.23
CA SER A 9 -34.36 14.50 -1.11
C SER A 9 -35.12 14.66 0.19
N SER A 10 -34.82 15.71 0.96
CA SER A 10 -35.58 16.05 2.17
C SER A 10 -36.94 16.69 1.84
N LYS A 11 -37.93 16.51 2.73
CA LYS A 11 -39.22 17.24 2.68
C LYS A 11 -39.05 18.73 2.99
N ASN A 12 -37.98 19.10 3.70
CA ASN A 12 -37.66 20.51 3.95
C ASN A 12 -37.13 21.15 2.65
N HIS A 13 -37.81 22.21 2.20
CA HIS A 13 -37.54 22.88 0.93
C HIS A 13 -36.11 23.43 0.82
N PHE A 14 -35.56 23.97 1.91
CA PHE A 14 -34.18 24.47 1.95
C PHE A 14 -33.17 23.32 1.83
N LEU A 15 -33.33 22.27 2.64
CA LEU A 15 -32.46 21.09 2.59
C LEU A 15 -32.54 20.38 1.23
N ARG A 16 -33.72 20.34 0.60
CA ARG A 16 -33.87 19.80 -0.75
C ARG A 16 -33.05 20.59 -1.78
N ARG A 17 -33.04 21.92 -1.67
CA ARG A 17 -32.32 22.79 -2.60
C ARG A 17 -30.81 22.68 -2.45
N VAL A 18 -30.31 22.59 -1.22
CA VAL A 18 -28.85 22.59 -0.94
C VAL A 18 -28.27 21.18 -0.96
N ALA A 19 -28.92 20.21 -0.30
CA ALA A 19 -28.40 18.86 -0.08
C ALA A 19 -29.05 17.78 -0.98
N GLY A 20 -30.13 18.08 -1.70
CA GLY A 20 -30.77 17.12 -2.60
C GLY A 20 -30.03 16.95 -3.94
N GLY A 21 -30.03 15.74 -4.48
CA GLY A 21 -29.54 15.47 -5.85
C GLY A 21 -28.01 15.36 -5.99
N TRP A 22 -27.27 15.41 -4.89
CA TRP A 22 -25.86 15.07 -4.86
C TRP A 22 -25.66 13.57 -5.02
N ARG A 23 -24.66 13.20 -5.82
CA ARG A 23 -24.15 11.85 -5.97
C ARG A 23 -22.75 11.82 -5.38
N ILE A 24 -22.56 10.98 -4.38
CA ILE A 24 -21.27 10.69 -3.79
C ILE A 24 -20.84 9.34 -4.33
N SER A 25 -19.62 9.24 -4.83
CA SER A 25 -19.01 7.96 -5.15
C SER A 25 -17.62 7.88 -4.55
N GLY A 26 -17.16 6.65 -4.34
CA GLY A 26 -15.80 6.44 -3.94
C GLY A 26 -15.31 5.04 -4.20
N VAL A 27 -13.98 4.94 -4.23
CA VAL A 27 -13.26 3.70 -4.45
C VAL A 27 -12.26 3.55 -3.31
N PHE A 28 -12.48 2.53 -2.51
CA PHE A 28 -11.57 2.16 -1.43
C PHE A 28 -10.71 0.97 -1.84
N LEU A 29 -9.40 1.10 -1.66
CA LEU A 29 -8.41 0.07 -1.92
C LEU A 29 -7.64 -0.22 -0.63
N ALA A 30 -7.74 -1.45 -0.16
CA ALA A 30 -6.88 -1.98 0.89
C ALA A 30 -6.15 -3.20 0.34
N LYS A 31 -4.81 -3.17 0.37
CA LYS A 31 -3.95 -4.28 -0.01
C LYS A 31 -2.93 -4.52 1.09
N SER A 32 -2.75 -5.78 1.49
CA SER A 32 -1.57 -6.19 2.26
C SER A 32 -0.34 -6.10 1.37
N GLY A 33 0.78 -5.64 1.91
CA GLY A 33 2.03 -5.57 1.17
C GLY A 33 2.49 -6.94 0.70
N LEU A 34 3.16 -6.95 -0.47
CA LEU A 34 3.69 -8.16 -1.08
C LEU A 34 4.79 -8.75 -0.20
N PRO A 35 4.85 -10.08 -0.05
CA PRO A 35 5.97 -10.70 0.63
C PRO A 35 7.27 -10.51 -0.15
N PHE A 36 8.40 -10.46 0.56
CA PHE A 36 9.73 -10.42 -0.02
C PHE A 36 10.74 -11.16 0.85
N THR A 37 11.87 -11.51 0.23
CA THR A 37 13.00 -12.20 0.85
C THR A 37 14.19 -11.26 0.93
N VAL A 38 14.89 -11.24 2.05
CA VAL A 38 16.20 -10.58 2.16
C VAL A 38 17.25 -11.53 1.61
N ILE A 39 18.14 -11.02 0.76
CA ILE A 39 19.19 -11.76 0.10
C ILE A 39 20.53 -11.05 0.26
N SER A 40 21.63 -11.77 0.14
CA SER A 40 22.95 -11.20 -0.04
C SER A 40 23.01 -10.46 -1.38
N GLY A 41 23.75 -9.35 -1.41
CA GLY A 41 24.00 -8.60 -2.65
C GLY A 41 25.18 -9.12 -3.47
N SER A 42 25.85 -10.18 -2.99
CA SER A 42 27.06 -10.74 -3.58
C SER A 42 27.20 -12.21 -3.18
N ASP A 43 27.74 -13.02 -4.09
CA ASP A 43 28.17 -14.40 -3.87
C ASP A 43 29.69 -14.53 -3.57
N GLY A 44 30.37 -13.42 -3.31
CA GLY A 44 31.80 -13.45 -3.00
C GLY A 44 32.11 -14.16 -1.67
N PRO A 45 33.36 -14.61 -1.45
CA PRO A 45 33.77 -15.16 -0.16
C PRO A 45 33.45 -14.19 1.00
N GLY A 46 32.72 -14.69 2.01
CA GLY A 46 32.25 -13.89 3.15
C GLY A 46 30.93 -13.14 2.90
N PHE A 47 30.34 -13.27 1.71
CA PHE A 47 29.03 -12.71 1.34
C PHE A 47 28.03 -13.77 0.84
N GLY A 48 28.52 -14.88 0.29
CA GLY A 48 27.72 -16.00 -0.20
C GLY A 48 28.45 -17.35 -0.13
N ASN A 49 27.85 -18.37 -0.71
CA ASN A 49 28.38 -19.74 -0.71
C ASN A 49 29.42 -20.00 -1.81
N VAL A 50 29.62 -19.04 -2.72
CA VAL A 50 30.56 -19.08 -3.86
C VAL A 50 30.15 -20.12 -4.91
N ASP A 51 28.84 -20.28 -5.13
CA ASP A 51 28.29 -21.22 -6.12
C ASP A 51 28.09 -20.61 -7.53
N GLY A 52 28.43 -19.33 -7.69
CA GLY A 52 28.26 -18.56 -8.92
C GLY A 52 26.87 -17.92 -9.07
N SER A 53 25.99 -18.06 -8.08
CA SER A 53 24.65 -17.48 -8.05
C SER A 53 24.52 -16.42 -6.96
N ASN A 54 24.13 -15.21 -7.35
CA ASN A 54 23.77 -14.20 -6.36
C ASN A 54 22.42 -14.54 -5.69
N GLY A 55 22.17 -13.90 -4.56
CA GLY A 55 20.86 -13.91 -3.92
C GLY A 55 20.72 -14.93 -2.81
N ASP A 56 21.83 -15.30 -2.16
CA ASP A 56 21.82 -16.17 -1.01
C ASP A 56 20.96 -15.61 0.12
N ARG A 57 20.12 -16.46 0.71
CA ARG A 57 19.39 -16.08 1.91
C ARG A 57 20.36 -16.08 3.09
N PRO A 58 20.46 -14.99 3.87
CA PRO A 58 21.32 -14.97 5.05
C PRO A 58 20.76 -15.86 6.16
N ASN A 59 21.56 -16.02 7.21
CA ASN A 59 21.09 -16.53 8.49
C ASN A 59 20.42 -15.41 9.29
N ILE A 60 19.30 -15.72 9.94
CA ILE A 60 18.65 -14.84 10.92
C ILE A 60 19.30 -15.06 12.29
N LEU A 61 19.75 -13.97 12.91
CA LEU A 61 20.32 -13.96 14.26
C LEU A 61 19.28 -13.52 15.30
N ASP A 62 18.38 -12.61 14.92
CA ASP A 62 17.30 -12.12 15.77
C ASP A 62 15.94 -12.53 15.18
N PRO A 63 15.30 -13.60 15.69
CA PRO A 63 14.00 -14.04 15.18
C PRO A 63 12.84 -13.07 15.53
N THR A 64 13.04 -12.06 16.39
CA THR A 64 11.98 -11.11 16.74
C THR A 64 11.61 -10.18 15.59
N ILE A 65 12.42 -10.11 14.54
CA ILE A 65 12.13 -9.32 13.34
C ILE A 65 11.20 -10.04 12.37
N LEU A 66 10.95 -11.34 12.56
CA LEU A 66 10.07 -12.12 11.71
C LEU A 66 8.66 -11.53 11.69
N SER A 67 7.97 -11.63 10.55
CA SER A 67 6.63 -11.07 10.34
C SER A 67 6.53 -9.54 10.32
N ARG A 68 7.63 -8.78 10.40
CA ARG A 68 7.59 -7.32 10.24
C ARG A 68 7.16 -6.94 8.82
N SER A 69 6.37 -5.87 8.75
CA SER A 69 6.04 -5.19 7.49
C SER A 69 6.92 -3.95 7.34
N VAL A 70 7.60 -3.85 6.21
CA VAL A 70 8.57 -2.80 5.90
C VAL A 70 8.04 -2.03 4.69
N GLY A 71 7.42 -0.89 4.99
CA GLY A 71 6.86 -0.01 3.97
C GLY A 71 7.54 1.35 3.91
N ASN A 72 7.90 1.91 5.06
CA ASN A 72 8.45 3.25 5.11
C ASN A 72 9.99 3.22 4.91
N PRO A 73 10.53 3.87 3.86
CA PRO A 73 11.97 3.94 3.59
C PRO A 73 12.79 4.42 4.80
N ASP A 74 12.29 5.44 5.50
CA ASP A 74 12.98 6.09 6.63
C ASP A 74 13.12 5.16 7.84
N THR A 75 12.20 4.20 7.99
CA THR A 75 12.21 3.22 9.09
C THR A 75 12.70 1.85 8.66
N SER A 76 12.99 1.65 7.37
CA SER A 76 13.29 0.32 6.83
C SER A 76 14.54 -0.30 7.46
N GLN A 77 15.58 0.52 7.69
CA GLN A 77 16.83 0.09 8.28
C GLN A 77 16.71 -0.24 9.77
N SER A 78 15.81 0.42 10.50
CA SER A 78 15.56 0.10 11.91
C SER A 78 14.66 -1.13 12.07
N LEU A 79 13.75 -1.36 11.11
CA LEU A 79 12.89 -2.55 11.08
C LEU A 79 13.63 -3.80 10.64
N LEU A 80 14.62 -3.67 9.74
CA LEU A 80 15.49 -4.75 9.28
C LEU A 80 16.97 -4.35 9.42
N PRO A 81 17.49 -4.29 10.67
CA PRO A 81 18.87 -3.93 10.88
C PRO A 81 19.79 -5.03 10.37
N ARG A 82 20.93 -4.64 9.79
CA ARG A 82 21.94 -5.59 9.28
C ARG A 82 22.44 -6.53 10.38
N SER A 83 22.48 -6.08 11.64
CA SER A 83 22.90 -6.88 12.80
C SER A 83 21.95 -8.05 13.11
N ALA A 84 20.72 -8.04 12.60
CA ALA A 84 19.80 -9.17 12.74
C ALA A 84 20.10 -10.32 11.77
N PHE A 85 21.08 -10.16 10.89
CA PHE A 85 21.46 -11.13 9.87
C PHE A 85 22.94 -11.46 9.92
N ALA A 86 23.27 -12.71 9.60
CA ALA A 86 24.63 -13.15 9.30
C ALA A 86 24.70 -13.67 7.86
N LEU A 87 25.76 -13.32 7.16
CA LEU A 87 26.05 -13.90 5.85
C LEU A 87 26.44 -15.38 6.02
N ILE A 88 26.14 -16.17 5.00
CA ILE A 88 26.56 -17.58 4.97
C ILE A 88 28.05 -17.67 4.66
N GLN A 89 28.68 -18.78 5.04
CA GLN A 89 30.10 -19.02 4.79
C GLN A 89 30.31 -19.73 3.44
N PRO A 90 31.52 -19.64 2.85
CA PRO A 90 31.85 -20.45 1.68
C PRO A 90 31.58 -21.93 1.94
N ASN A 91 30.96 -22.61 0.97
CA ASN A 91 30.51 -24.01 1.02
C ASN A 91 29.26 -24.30 1.87
N ASP A 92 28.63 -23.30 2.51
CA ASP A 92 27.31 -23.50 3.10
C ASP A 92 26.27 -23.76 2.01
N SER A 93 25.43 -24.77 2.19
CA SER A 93 24.41 -25.10 1.18
C SER A 93 23.29 -24.05 1.04
N ARG A 94 22.97 -23.33 2.13
CA ARG A 94 21.96 -22.24 2.20
C ARG A 94 21.93 -21.61 3.60
N GLY A 95 21.42 -20.39 3.71
CA GLY A 95 21.06 -19.82 5.02
C GLY A 95 19.69 -20.28 5.54
N ASN A 96 19.43 -19.98 6.81
CA ASN A 96 18.22 -20.41 7.52
C ASN A 96 17.01 -19.46 7.37
N LEU A 97 17.16 -18.27 6.79
CA LEU A 97 16.04 -17.35 6.60
C LEU A 97 15.04 -17.94 5.59
N GLY A 98 13.77 -18.02 5.95
CA GLY A 98 12.71 -18.51 5.06
C GLY A 98 12.51 -17.65 3.81
N PHE A 99 11.93 -18.24 2.76
CA PHE A 99 11.49 -17.47 1.59
C PHE A 99 10.24 -16.64 1.95
N ASN A 100 10.14 -15.41 1.45
CA ASN A 100 8.97 -14.55 1.61
C ASN A 100 8.59 -14.25 3.08
N THR A 101 9.60 -14.19 3.95
CA THR A 101 9.46 -14.03 5.41
C THR A 101 9.02 -12.63 5.83
N PHE A 102 9.33 -11.60 5.04
CA PHE A 102 8.97 -10.21 5.31
C PHE A 102 7.91 -9.72 4.33
N ARG A 103 7.21 -8.63 4.67
CA ARG A 103 6.19 -8.03 3.79
C ARG A 103 6.49 -6.57 3.54
N ARG A 104 6.19 -6.07 2.35
CA ARG A 104 6.18 -4.63 2.06
C ARG A 104 5.10 -3.92 2.89
N GLY A 105 5.12 -2.59 2.88
CA GLY A 105 4.02 -1.78 3.42
C GLY A 105 2.69 -2.12 2.76
N GLY A 106 1.61 -2.12 3.54
CA GLY A 106 0.26 -2.19 2.98
C GLY A 106 -0.16 -0.87 2.35
N ILE A 107 -1.04 -0.93 1.36
CA ILE A 107 -1.64 0.26 0.74
C ILE A 107 -3.08 0.40 1.24
N ARG A 108 -3.43 1.59 1.71
CA ARG A 108 -4.80 1.98 2.05
C ARG A 108 -5.10 3.31 1.37
N ASN A 109 -5.89 3.28 0.30
CA ASN A 109 -6.20 4.46 -0.50
C ASN A 109 -7.70 4.62 -0.68
N MET A 110 -8.15 5.88 -0.69
CA MET A 110 -9.54 6.24 -0.97
C MET A 110 -9.57 7.34 -2.02
N ASN A 111 -10.24 7.07 -3.14
CA ASN A 111 -10.59 8.10 -4.11
C ASN A 111 -12.08 8.41 -3.94
N ALA A 112 -12.45 9.68 -4.06
CA ALA A 112 -13.84 10.12 -3.89
C ALA A 112 -14.24 11.11 -4.98
N SER A 113 -15.52 11.08 -5.34
CA SER A 113 -16.12 12.03 -6.28
C SER A 113 -17.47 12.48 -5.74
N LEU A 114 -17.74 13.77 -5.88
CA LEU A 114 -18.98 14.42 -5.49
C LEU A 114 -19.50 15.16 -6.71
N ALA A 115 -20.71 14.84 -7.15
CA ALA A 115 -21.29 15.45 -8.34
C ALA A 115 -22.77 15.82 -8.14
N ARG A 116 -23.21 16.88 -8.80
CA ARG A 116 -24.61 17.27 -8.89
C ARG A 116 -24.88 17.93 -10.23
N SER A 117 -26.06 17.67 -10.78
CA SER A 117 -26.53 18.31 -12.01
C SER A 117 -27.81 19.07 -11.74
N TRP A 118 -27.90 20.29 -12.29
CA TRP A 118 -29.09 21.12 -12.26
C TRP A 118 -29.62 21.28 -13.69
N PRO A 119 -30.90 20.97 -13.94
CA PRO A 119 -31.55 21.36 -15.17
C PRO A 119 -31.66 22.89 -15.20
N LEU A 120 -31.21 23.49 -16.30
CA LEU A 120 -31.41 24.90 -16.59
C LEU A 120 -32.65 25.06 -17.49
N ARG A 121 -32.84 26.25 -18.08
CA ARG A 121 -33.89 26.46 -19.09
C ARG A 121 -33.49 25.75 -20.38
N SER A 122 -34.48 25.25 -21.13
CA SER A 122 -34.27 24.44 -22.35
C SER A 122 -33.63 23.08 -22.04
N GLU A 123 -33.02 22.43 -23.04
CA GLU A 123 -32.33 21.13 -22.96
C GLU A 123 -30.94 21.21 -22.27
N THR A 124 -30.64 22.31 -21.59
CA THR A 124 -29.32 22.56 -20.98
C THR A 124 -29.26 22.06 -19.55
N ASN A 125 -28.17 21.36 -19.19
CA ASN A 125 -27.87 20.91 -17.82
C ASN A 125 -26.52 21.47 -17.33
N LEU A 126 -26.49 22.07 -16.14
CA LEU A 126 -25.25 22.44 -15.46
C LEU A 126 -24.80 21.31 -14.54
N THR A 127 -23.55 20.87 -14.65
CA THR A 127 -23.00 19.84 -13.75
C THR A 127 -21.82 20.40 -12.97
N PHE A 128 -21.88 20.29 -11.64
CA PHE A 128 -20.73 20.47 -10.77
C PHE A 128 -20.17 19.10 -10.40
N ARG A 129 -18.84 18.97 -10.48
CA ARG A 129 -18.12 17.75 -10.09
C ARG A 129 -16.83 18.14 -9.40
N ALA A 130 -16.61 17.57 -8.22
CA ALA A 130 -15.36 17.64 -7.48
C ALA A 130 -14.83 16.23 -7.27
N GLU A 131 -13.54 16.01 -7.55
CA GLU A 131 -12.90 14.71 -7.44
C GLU A 131 -11.63 14.83 -6.61
N SER A 132 -11.33 13.79 -5.84
CA SER A 132 -10.11 13.67 -5.06
C SER A 132 -9.51 12.29 -5.27
N ILE A 133 -8.25 12.30 -5.70
CA ILE A 133 -7.36 11.14 -5.70
C ILE A 133 -6.56 11.17 -4.41
N ASN A 134 -6.52 10.04 -3.70
CA ASN A 134 -5.93 9.95 -2.35
C ASN A 134 -6.52 10.96 -1.36
N LEU A 135 -7.82 10.84 -1.11
CA LEU A 135 -8.61 11.75 -0.25
C LEU A 135 -7.99 11.99 1.13
N PHE A 136 -7.39 10.97 1.73
CA PHE A 136 -6.78 11.06 3.06
C PHE A 136 -5.30 11.43 3.04
N ASN A 137 -4.74 11.69 1.85
CA ASN A 137 -3.31 11.91 1.66
C ASN A 137 -2.46 10.82 2.33
N ALA A 138 -2.89 9.55 2.23
CA ALA A 138 -2.18 8.44 2.82
C ALA A 138 -0.92 8.13 1.99
N PRO A 139 0.27 8.00 2.61
CA PRO A 139 1.48 7.63 1.89
C PRO A 139 1.42 6.18 1.40
N GLN A 140 2.01 5.94 0.23
CA GLN A 140 2.01 4.64 -0.45
C GLN A 140 3.44 4.34 -0.89
N PHE A 141 3.99 3.22 -0.44
CA PHE A 141 5.38 2.80 -0.66
C PHE A 141 5.44 1.31 -1.00
#